data_AF-A0A970A0Y5-F1
#
_entry.id   AF-A0A970A0Y5-F1
#
_cell.length_a   1.000
_cell.length_b   1.000
_cell.length_c   1.000
_cell.angle_alpha   90.00
_cell.angle_beta   90.00
_cell.angle_gamma   90.00
#
_symmetry.space_group_name_H-M   'P 1'
#
loop_
_entity.id
_entity.type
_entity.pdbx_description
1 polymer ?
#
loop_
_entity_poly.entity_id
_entity_poly.type
_entity_poly.pdbx_seq_one_letter_code
_entity_poly.pdbx_strand_id
1 'polypeptide(L)'
;MNKAESFYKSFERDFTLWAKATDDIRAAFIVGSRARIDHPADEWSDLDIVLYADNSNYYLNNIDWLRKLGNIWTTFTYQISGGKPVPVG
;
A
#
# COMPACT_ATOMS: atom_id res chain seq x y z
N MET A 1 4.59 -4.69 -21.84
CA MET A 1 4.59 -4.47 -20.39
C MET A 1 6.03 -4.52 -19.91
N ASN A 2 6.57 -3.41 -19.41
CA ASN A 2 7.92 -3.41 -18.86
C ASN A 2 7.93 -4.13 -17.50
N LYS A 3 9.12 -4.41 -16.97
CA LYS A 3 9.27 -5.18 -15.72
C LYS A 3 8.56 -4.49 -14.55
N ALA A 4 8.64 -3.17 -14.47
CA ALA A 4 8.00 -2.38 -13.42
C ALA A 4 6.47 -2.51 -13.46
N GLU A 5 5.85 -2.32 -14.62
CA GLU A 5 4.40 -2.44 -14.80
C GLU A 5 3.91 -3.86 -14.46
N SER A 6 4.68 -4.89 -14.80
CA SER A 6 4.35 -6.28 -14.43
C SER A 6 4.41 -6.53 -12.92
N PHE A 7 5.36 -5.89 -12.24
CA PHE A 7 5.52 -5.96 -10.80
C PHE A 7 4.32 -5.31 -10.09
N TYR A 8 3.98 -4.07 -10.44
CA TYR A 8 2.87 -3.36 -9.80
C TYR A 8 1.53 -4.06 -10.02
N LYS A 9 1.23 -4.53 -11.24
CA LYS A 9 0.00 -5.31 -11.48
C LYS A 9 -0.08 -6.59 -10.63
N SER A 10 1.05 -7.27 -10.43
CA SER A 10 1.09 -8.46 -9.58
C SER A 10 0.90 -8.09 -8.12
N PHE A 11 1.58 -7.04 -7.65
CA PHE A 11 1.46 -6.53 -6.29
C PHE A 11 0.04 -6.07 -5.98
N GLU A 12 -0.61 -5.28 -6.84
CA GLU A 12 -1.99 -4.80 -6.66
C GLU A 12 -2.99 -5.94 -6.54
N ARG A 13 -2.82 -6.98 -7.38
CA ARG A 13 -3.62 -8.20 -7.30
C ARG A 13 -3.42 -8.89 -5.95
N ASP A 14 -2.17 -9.13 -5.56
CA ASP A 14 -1.84 -9.91 -4.37
C ASP A 14 -2.22 -9.14 -3.09
N PHE A 15 -2.05 -7.82 -3.08
CA PHE A 15 -2.55 -6.91 -2.04
C PHE A 15 -4.08 -6.97 -1.92
N THR A 16 -4.79 -6.91 -3.04
CA THR A 16 -6.26 -6.99 -3.05
C THR A 16 -6.76 -8.33 -2.51
N LEU A 17 -6.10 -9.44 -2.90
CA LEU A 17 -6.44 -10.77 -2.41
C LEU A 17 -6.16 -10.90 -0.91
N TRP A 18 -5.00 -10.43 -0.46
CA TRP A 18 -4.63 -10.43 0.95
C TRP A 18 -5.60 -9.61 1.80
N ALA A 19 -5.94 -8.39 1.36
CA ALA A 19 -6.87 -7.52 2.08
C ALA A 19 -8.27 -8.15 2.19
N LYS A 20 -8.77 -8.76 1.11
CA LYS A 20 -10.07 -9.47 1.10
C LYS A 20 -10.09 -10.70 2.02
N ALA A 21 -8.94 -11.36 2.19
CA ALA A 21 -8.83 -12.56 3.01
C ALA A 21 -8.49 -12.26 4.49
N THR A 22 -8.31 -10.99 4.85
CA THR A 22 -7.93 -10.59 6.21
C THR A 22 -9.12 -9.95 6.91
N ASP A 23 -9.76 -10.70 7.82
CA ASP A 23 -10.99 -10.28 8.52
C ASP A 23 -10.88 -8.93 9.26
N ASP A 24 -9.68 -8.59 9.71
CA ASP A 24 -9.38 -7.36 10.44
C ASP A 24 -9.34 -6.11 9.54
N ILE A 25 -9.18 -6.29 8.22
CA ILE A 25 -9.22 -5.21 7.24
C ILE A 25 -10.67 -4.87 6.89
N ARG A 26 -11.07 -3.62 7.14
CA ARG A 26 -12.41 -3.09 6.82
C ARG A 26 -12.48 -2.48 5.43
N ALA A 27 -11.40 -1.85 5.00
CA ALA A 27 -11.26 -1.32 3.65
C ALA A 27 -9.78 -1.16 3.28
N ALA A 28 -9.47 -1.29 2.00
CA ALA A 28 -8.13 -1.11 1.44
C ALA A 28 -8.24 -0.38 0.11
N PHE A 29 -7.42 0.65 -0.07
CA PHE A 29 -7.42 1.50 -1.27
C PHE A 29 -6.01 1.67 -1.81
N ILE A 30 -5.88 1.68 -3.13
CA ILE A 30 -4.70 2.22 -3.82
C ILE A 30 -5.03 3.68 -4.15
N VAL A 31 -4.11 4.59 -3.83
CA VAL A 31 -4.26 6.02 -4.05
C VAL A 31 -3.02 6.56 -4.79
N GLY A 32 -2.96 7.88 -5.01
CA GLY A 32 -1.80 8.51 -5.64
C GLY A 32 -1.77 8.38 -7.17
N SER A 33 -0.60 8.56 -7.77
CA SER A 33 -0.43 8.62 -9.23
C SER A 33 -0.83 7.31 -9.93
N ARG A 34 -0.65 6.16 -9.26
CA ARG A 34 -1.01 4.83 -9.80
C ARG A 34 -2.51 4.55 -9.84
N ALA A 35 -3.31 5.31 -9.09
CA ALA A 35 -4.77 5.19 -9.15
C ALA A 35 -5.42 6.02 -10.26
N ARG A 36 -4.65 6.88 -10.96
CA ARG A 36 -5.16 7.79 -11.99
C ARG A 36 -5.32 7.07 -13.33
N ILE A 37 -6.44 7.33 -14.01
CA ILE A 37 -6.75 6.77 -15.33
C ILE A 37 -6.33 7.72 -16.46
N ASP A 38 -6.43 9.03 -16.21
CA ASP A 38 -6.18 10.12 -17.16
C ASP A 38 -4.68 10.43 -17.35
N HIS A 39 -3.88 10.27 -16.31
CA HIS A 39 -2.43 10.45 -16.34
C HIS A 39 -1.76 9.27 -15.62
N PRO A 40 -1.50 8.16 -16.33
CA PRO A 40 -0.95 6.95 -15.73
C PRO A 40 0.44 7.21 -15.14
N ALA A 41 0.70 6.61 -13.99
CA ALA A 41 2.03 6.59 -13.38
C ALA A 41 3.09 6.00 -14.32
N ASP A 42 4.31 6.50 -14.19
CA ASP A 42 5.49 5.97 -14.87
C ASP A 42 6.19 4.87 -14.03
N GLU A 43 7.30 4.37 -14.55
CA GLU A 43 8.11 3.34 -13.88
C GLU A 43 8.83 3.83 -12.62
N TRP A 44 8.89 5.15 -12.40
CA TRP A 44 9.58 5.79 -11.27
C TRP A 44 8.63 6.22 -10.15
N SER A 45 7.33 6.11 -10.38
CA SER A 45 6.32 6.49 -9.39
C SER A 45 6.35 5.59 -8.15
N ASP A 46 5.80 6.05 -7.03
CA ASP A 46 5.55 5.26 -5.83
C ASP A 46 4.13 4.65 -5.82
N LEU A 47 3.90 3.65 -4.97
CA LEU A 47 2.59 3.03 -4.77
C LEU A 47 2.08 3.40 -3.38
N ASP A 48 1.06 4.23 -3.34
CA ASP A 48 0.42 4.66 -2.11
C ASP A 48 -0.78 3.76 -1.81
N ILE A 49 -0.83 3.22 -0.59
CA ILE A 49 -1.96 2.42 -0.11
C ILE A 49 -2.52 2.99 1.18
N VAL A 50 -3.84 2.88 1.35
CA VAL A 50 -4.55 3.23 2.58
C VAL A 50 -5.27 1.99 3.10
N LEU A 51 -5.03 1.66 4.36
CA LEU A 51 -5.68 0.55 5.06
C LEU A 51 -6.55 1.08 6.20
N TYR A 52 -7.79 0.63 6.23
CA TYR A 52 -8.68 0.74 7.38
C TYR A 52 -8.76 -0.63 8.03
N ALA A 53 -8.32 -0.70 9.28
CA ALA A 53 -8.28 -1.94 10.05
C ALA A 53 -8.85 -1.72 11.45
N ASP A 54 -9.43 -2.78 12.02
CA ASP A 54 -9.90 -2.77 13.41
C ASP A 54 -8.71 -2.60 14.36
N ASN A 55 -7.63 -3.35 14.12
CA ASN A 55 -6.39 -3.26 14.88
C ASN A 55 -5.28 -2.51 14.11
N SER A 56 -5.43 -1.19 13.95
CA SER A 56 -4.40 -0.36 13.27
C SER A 56 -3.02 -0.45 13.92
N ASN A 57 -2.95 -0.68 15.24
CA ASN A 57 -1.71 -0.77 15.98
C ASN A 57 -0.85 -1.98 15.55
N TYR A 58 -1.46 -3.09 15.12
CA TYR A 58 -0.74 -4.24 14.58
C TYR A 58 0.05 -3.85 13.33
N TYR A 59 -0.58 -3.21 12.34
CA TYR A 59 0.06 -2.86 11.06
C TYR A 59 1.13 -1.78 11.18
N LEU A 60 1.02 -0.91 12.19
CA LEU A 60 2.01 0.14 12.46
C LEU A 60 3.30 -0.40 13.12
N ASN A 61 3.18 -1.48 13.90
CA ASN A 61 4.29 -2.00 14.71
C ASN A 61 4.82 -3.37 14.25
N ASN A 62 4.20 -3.98 13.25
CA ASN A 62 4.58 -5.30 12.75
C ASN A 62 4.64 -5.29 11.21
N ILE A 63 5.65 -5.96 10.67
CA ILE A 63 5.93 -6.01 9.22
C ILE A 63 5.61 -7.36 8.57
N ASP A 64 5.08 -8.32 9.34
CA ASP A 64 4.76 -9.67 8.87
C ASP A 64 3.66 -9.65 7.81
N TRP A 65 2.74 -8.69 7.88
CA TRP A 65 1.75 -8.49 6.83
C TRP A 65 2.38 -8.03 5.50
N LEU A 66 3.33 -7.09 5.55
CA LEU A 66 4.09 -6.65 4.36
C LEU A 66 4.93 -7.78 3.78
N ARG A 67 5.54 -8.62 4.64
CA ARG A 67 6.35 -9.77 4.21
C ARG A 67 5.56 -10.82 3.42
N LYS A 68 4.22 -10.88 3.59
CA LYS A 68 3.35 -11.74 2.77
C LYS A 68 3.17 -11.22 1.35
N LEU A 69 3.40 -9.92 1.11
CA LEU A 69 3.22 -9.26 -0.18
C LEU A 69 4.53 -9.17 -0.98
N GLY A 70 5.68 -9.32 -0.34
CA GLY A 70 6.97 -9.32 -1.03
C GLY A 70 8.18 -9.24 -0.11
N ASN A 71 9.38 -9.26 -0.73
CA ASN A 71 10.63 -9.10 0.00
C ASN A 71 10.87 -7.64 0.36
N ILE A 72 11.11 -7.36 1.64
CA ILE A 72 11.31 -6.01 2.16
C ILE A 72 12.80 -5.75 2.31
N TRP A 73 13.32 -4.72 1.63
CA TRP A 73 14.70 -4.30 1.79
C TRP A 73 14.88 -3.30 2.92
N THR A 74 13.91 -2.41 3.12
CA THR A 74 13.90 -1.41 4.18
C THR A 74 12.47 -1.01 4.54
N THR A 75 12.25 -0.57 5.78
CA THR A 75 10.94 -0.12 6.28
C THR A 75 11.12 0.90 7.39
N PHE A 76 10.27 1.92 7.41
CA PHE A 76 10.27 2.98 8.40
C PHE A 76 8.82 3.31 8.78
N THR A 77 8.56 3.49 10.06
CA THR A 77 7.23 3.90 10.55
C THR A 77 7.30 5.35 11.01
N TYR A 78 6.40 6.19 10.49
CA TYR A 78 6.24 7.58 10.92
C TYR A 78 4.82 7.78 11.48
N GLN A 79 4.72 8.36 12.67
CA GLN A 79 3.46 8.82 13.23
C GLN A 79 3.36 10.34 13.09
N ILE A 80 2.34 10.80 12.37
CA ILE A 80 2.07 12.23 12.25
C ILE A 80 1.12 12.61 13.39
N SER A 81 1.54 13.55 14.23
CA SER A 81 0.72 14.04 15.34
C SER A 81 -0.60 14.61 14.81
N GLY A 82 -1.72 14.14 15.36
CA GLY A 82 -3.07 14.58 14.99
C GLY A 82 -3.73 13.84 13.82
N GLY A 83 -3.14 12.75 13.31
CA GLY A 83 -3.79 11.86 12.34
C GLY A 83 -4.04 12.47 10.95
N LYS A 84 -3.39 13.60 10.65
CA LYS A 84 -3.48 14.21 9.31
C LYS A 84 -2.50 13.50 8.37
N PRO A 85 -2.97 13.03 7.19
CA PRO A 85 -2.07 12.59 6.14
C PRO A 85 -1.04 13.68 5.81
N VAL A 86 0.18 13.29 5.46
CA VAL A 86 1.18 14.22 4.93
C VAL A 86 0.54 14.98 3.76
N PRO A 87 0.64 16.31 3.68
CA PRO A 87 0.17 17.04 2.51
C PRO A 87 0.96 16.55 1.31
N VAL A 88 0.28 15.92 0.36
CA VAL A 88 0.86 15.62 -0.95
C VAL A 88 0.89 16.95 -1.69
N GLY A 89 2.09 17.53 -1.79
CA GLY A 89 2.35 18.77 -2.52
C GLY A 89 2.40 18.58 -4.02
#